data_AF-A0A1V5VJQ8-F1
#
_entry.id   AF-A0A1V5VJQ8-F1
#
_cell.length_a   1.000
_cell.length_b   1.000
_cell.length_c   1.000
_cell.angle_alpha   90.00
_cell.angle_beta   90.00
_cell.angle_gamma   90.00
#
_symmetry.space_group_name_H-M   'P 1'
#
loop_
_entity.id
_entity.type
_entity.pdbx_description
1 polymer ?
#
loop_
_entity_poly.entity_id
_entity_poly.type
_entity_poly.pdbx_seq_one_letter_code
_entity_poly.pdbx_strand_id
1 'polypeptide(L)'
;MKNKTEEHYTIAYIAVFGTLWGISEAVLGGFLHIINMPFKGTVLTAIGTVILLTGAWLLPVKRGFPFLYMGCIACVVKLFSMGVLRINIFVSLMIEAFLLQITVSALGYNILGYLAAGMLACLWPLFSRMLLYGLIFGQGFYNMYYDTLKEAQKIVGLSFKGGIIILGIMTAIHAAVGLAAGYIGWMSGRKLKGIKYGKI
;
A
#
# COMPACT_ATOMS: atom_id res chain seq x y z
N MET A 1 -1.47 -36.11 6.24
CA MET A 1 -1.45 -35.30 7.49
C MET A 1 -0.66 -34.00 7.36
N LYS A 2 0.59 -34.02 6.87
CA LYS A 2 1.45 -32.81 6.72
C LYS A 2 0.77 -31.62 6.03
N ASN A 3 -0.05 -31.87 4.99
CA ASN A 3 -0.73 -30.82 4.23
C ASN A 3 -1.76 -30.02 5.06
N LYS A 4 -2.48 -30.67 5.98
CA LYS A 4 -3.56 -30.04 6.78
C LYS A 4 -2.99 -29.08 7.83
N THR A 5 -1.83 -29.42 8.40
CA THR A 5 -1.13 -28.57 9.36
C THR A 5 -0.57 -27.31 8.69
N GLU A 6 0.01 -27.44 7.49
CA GLU A 6 0.52 -26.30 6.72
C GLU A 6 -0.59 -25.32 6.28
N GLU A 7 -1.78 -25.85 5.97
CA GLU A 7 -2.98 -25.04 5.70
C GLU A 7 -3.42 -24.24 6.93
N HIS A 8 -3.48 -24.86 8.12
CA HIS A 8 -3.84 -24.17 9.36
C HIS A 8 -2.83 -23.04 9.68
N TYR A 9 -1.53 -23.28 9.52
CA TYR A 9 -0.52 -22.24 9.69
C TYR A 9 -0.67 -21.11 8.67
N THR A 10 -0.99 -21.43 7.42
CA THR A 10 -1.23 -20.44 6.37
C THR A 10 -2.37 -19.49 6.76
N ILE A 11 -3.49 -20.03 7.23
CA ILE A 11 -4.64 -19.24 7.69
C ILE A 11 -4.24 -18.37 8.90
N ALA A 12 -3.51 -18.93 9.87
CA ALA A 12 -3.06 -18.19 11.04
C ALA A 12 -2.15 -17.01 10.68
N TYR A 13 -1.18 -17.21 9.77
CA TYR A 13 -0.32 -16.13 9.30
C TYR A 13 -1.10 -15.06 8.53
N ILE A 14 -2.04 -15.45 7.66
CA ILE A 14 -2.92 -14.50 6.96
C ILE A 14 -3.68 -13.64 7.98
N ALA A 15 -4.25 -14.27 9.02
CA ALA A 15 -4.97 -13.56 10.07
C ALA A 15 -4.07 -12.59 10.84
N VAL A 16 -2.88 -13.03 11.25
CA VAL A 16 -1.92 -12.21 12.01
C VAL A 16 -1.45 -11.02 11.18
N PHE A 17 -0.97 -11.23 9.96
CA PHE A 17 -0.41 -10.15 9.14
C PHE A 17 -1.49 -9.20 8.60
N GLY A 18 -2.68 -9.70 8.28
CA GLY A 18 -3.83 -8.85 7.94
C GLY A 18 -4.27 -7.98 9.13
N THR A 19 -4.30 -8.55 10.34
CA THR A 19 -4.63 -7.81 11.56
C THR A 19 -3.56 -6.78 11.90
N LEU A 20 -2.28 -7.13 11.78
CA LEU A 20 -1.15 -6.20 11.99
C LEU A 20 -1.25 -4.99 11.07
N TRP A 21 -1.55 -5.21 9.78
CA TRP A 21 -1.75 -4.09 8.87
C TRP A 21 -2.98 -3.26 9.26
N GLY A 22 -4.11 -3.89 9.57
CA GLY A 22 -5.33 -3.20 10.00
C GLY A 22 -5.15 -2.34 11.25
N ILE A 23 -4.44 -2.85 12.26
CA ILE A 23 -4.11 -2.11 13.49
C ILE A 23 -3.14 -0.97 13.20
N SER A 24 -2.11 -1.22 12.40
CA SER A 24 -1.17 -0.18 11.95
C SER A 24 -1.93 0.96 11.27
N GLU A 25 -2.83 0.62 10.35
CA GLU A 25 -3.67 1.58 9.64
C GLU A 25 -4.59 2.36 10.59
N ALA A 26 -5.19 1.70 11.57
CA ALA A 26 -6.04 2.31 12.58
C ALA A 26 -5.28 3.33 13.45
N VAL A 27 -4.19 2.89 14.08
CA VAL A 27 -3.43 3.66 15.07
C VAL A 27 -2.55 4.71 14.41
N LEU A 28 -1.66 4.30 13.50
CA LEU A 28 -0.75 5.23 12.82
C LEU A 28 -1.51 6.17 11.91
N GLY A 29 -2.59 5.69 11.25
CA GLY A 29 -3.43 6.56 10.44
C GLY A 29 -4.05 7.69 11.27
N GLY A 30 -4.58 7.39 12.46
CA GLY A 30 -5.06 8.41 13.38
C GLY A 30 -3.97 9.42 13.78
N PHE A 31 -2.81 8.91 14.18
CA PHE A 31 -1.67 9.74 14.58
C PHE A 31 -1.18 10.67 13.46
N LEU A 32 -0.98 10.14 12.24
CA LEU A 32 -0.54 10.91 11.08
C LEU A 32 -1.55 12.00 10.67
N HIS A 33 -2.84 11.77 10.93
CA HIS A 33 -3.88 12.78 10.74
C HIS A 33 -3.77 13.92 11.75
N ILE A 34 -3.44 13.63 13.02
CA ILE A 34 -3.29 14.64 14.07
C ILE A 34 -2.12 15.59 13.77
N ILE A 35 -0.98 15.05 13.35
CA ILE A 35 0.22 15.85 13.03
C ILE A 35 0.18 16.48 11.62
N ASN A 36 -0.93 16.34 10.89
CA ASN A 36 -1.09 16.82 9.51
C ASN A 36 0.05 16.39 8.57
N MET A 37 0.54 15.16 8.70
CA MET A 37 1.69 14.71 7.94
C MET A 37 1.41 14.69 6.43
N PRO A 38 2.27 15.31 5.60
CA PRO A 38 2.17 15.19 4.14
C PRO A 38 2.41 13.74 3.72
N PHE A 39 1.74 13.31 2.64
CA PHE A 39 1.88 11.95 2.07
C PHE A 39 1.60 10.79 3.04
N LYS A 40 0.81 11.01 4.10
CA LYS A 40 0.43 9.97 5.07
C LYS A 40 -0.09 8.66 4.42
N GLY A 41 -0.80 8.74 3.30
CA GLY A 41 -1.26 7.56 2.56
C GLY A 41 -0.09 6.69 2.11
N THR A 42 0.91 7.28 1.46
CA THR A 42 2.13 6.61 1.01
C THR A 42 2.93 6.01 2.16
N VAL A 43 3.02 6.73 3.28
CA VAL A 43 3.70 6.22 4.49
C VAL A 43 2.97 4.99 5.04
N LEU A 44 1.64 5.05 5.16
CA LEU A 44 0.84 3.93 5.64
C LEU A 44 0.89 2.73 4.70
N THR A 45 0.78 2.97 3.39
CA THR A 45 0.92 1.92 2.37
C THR A 45 2.31 1.30 2.41
N ALA A 46 3.37 2.08 2.63
CA ALA A 46 4.72 1.53 2.76
C ALA A 46 4.83 0.59 3.97
N ILE A 47 4.30 0.99 5.13
CA ILE A 47 4.28 0.16 6.33
C ILE A 47 3.45 -1.11 6.09
N GLY A 48 2.23 -0.97 5.56
CA GLY A 48 1.37 -2.10 5.20
C GLY A 48 2.06 -3.06 4.23
N THR A 49 2.72 -2.52 3.21
CA THR A 49 3.47 -3.32 2.24
C THR A 49 4.58 -4.13 2.91
N VAL A 50 5.37 -3.52 3.81
CA VAL A 50 6.40 -4.26 4.57
C VAL A 50 5.78 -5.39 5.37
N ILE A 51 4.66 -5.13 6.08
CA ILE A 51 3.95 -6.14 6.88
C ILE A 51 3.51 -7.30 6.00
N LEU A 52 2.78 -7.02 4.92
CA LEU A 52 2.20 -8.04 4.05
C LEU A 52 3.26 -8.85 3.29
N LEU A 53 4.27 -8.19 2.73
CA LEU A 53 5.36 -8.88 2.03
C LEU A 53 6.17 -9.76 2.99
N THR A 54 6.42 -9.29 4.22
CA THR A 54 7.08 -10.10 5.25
C THR A 54 6.24 -11.35 5.59
N GLY A 55 4.93 -11.17 5.79
CA GLY A 55 4.00 -12.27 6.06
C GLY A 55 3.92 -13.29 4.93
N ALA A 56 3.87 -12.82 3.68
CA ALA A 56 3.84 -13.65 2.49
C ALA A 56 5.09 -14.55 2.35
N TRP A 57 6.22 -14.16 2.92
CA TRP A 57 7.43 -14.98 2.95
C TRP A 57 7.33 -16.16 3.93
N LEU A 58 6.55 -16.00 5.00
CA LEU A 58 6.38 -17.01 6.06
C LEU A 58 5.27 -18.03 5.76
N LEU A 59 4.42 -17.74 4.78
CA LEU A 59 3.36 -18.65 4.35
C LEU A 59 3.96 -19.97 3.84
N PRO A 60 3.61 -21.11 4.48
CA PRO A 60 4.06 -22.41 4.01
C PRO A 60 3.46 -22.79 2.66
N VAL A 61 2.18 -22.45 2.46
CA VAL A 61 1.47 -22.65 1.21
C VAL A 61 1.23 -21.29 0.56
N LYS A 62 1.80 -21.10 -0.63
CA LYS A 62 1.70 -19.85 -1.40
C LYS A 62 0.60 -19.87 -2.48
N ARG A 63 -0.38 -20.76 -2.33
CA ARG A 63 -1.49 -20.93 -3.28
C ARG A 63 -2.62 -19.94 -2.97
N GLY A 64 -3.32 -19.48 -4.01
CA GLY A 64 -4.46 -18.57 -3.89
C GLY A 64 -4.07 -17.11 -3.78
N PHE A 65 -4.87 -16.33 -3.04
CA PHE A 65 -4.79 -14.87 -2.99
C PHE A 65 -4.45 -14.34 -1.58
N PRO A 66 -3.29 -14.67 -1.01
CA PRO A 66 -2.97 -14.35 0.38
C PRO A 66 -2.99 -12.85 0.67
N PHE A 67 -2.54 -12.00 -0.27
CA PHE A 67 -2.52 -10.54 -0.06
C PHE A 67 -3.94 -9.97 0.00
N LEU A 68 -4.85 -10.46 -0.84
CA LEU A 68 -6.26 -10.06 -0.79
C LEU A 68 -6.93 -10.49 0.52
N TYR A 69 -6.67 -11.70 1.00
CA TYR A 69 -7.22 -12.14 2.29
C TYR A 69 -6.69 -11.31 3.46
N MET A 70 -5.38 -11.02 3.49
CA MET A 70 -4.80 -10.13 4.49
C MET A 70 -5.40 -8.72 4.40
N GLY A 71 -5.63 -8.20 3.19
CA GLY A 71 -6.28 -6.91 2.96
C GLY A 71 -7.74 -6.86 3.40
N CYS A 72 -8.52 -7.91 3.14
CA CYS A 72 -9.89 -8.03 3.66
C CYS A 72 -9.91 -7.96 5.19
N ILE A 73 -9.00 -8.67 5.86
CA ILE A 73 -8.90 -8.65 7.33
C ILE A 73 -8.51 -7.25 7.82
N ALA A 74 -7.55 -6.59 7.16
CA ALA A 74 -7.16 -5.22 7.48
C ALA A 74 -8.34 -4.24 7.33
N CYS A 75 -9.14 -4.38 6.27
CA CYS A 75 -10.36 -3.60 6.06
C CYS A 75 -11.37 -3.82 7.19
N VAL A 76 -11.61 -5.07 7.60
CA VAL A 76 -12.52 -5.37 8.72
C VAL A 76 -12.02 -4.74 10.01
N VAL A 77 -10.73 -4.85 10.33
CA VAL A 77 -10.14 -4.21 11.53
C VAL A 77 -10.29 -2.69 11.46
N LYS A 78 -10.03 -2.08 10.30
CA LYS A 78 -10.16 -0.64 10.08
C LYS A 78 -11.60 -0.16 10.19
N LEU A 79 -12.56 -0.98 9.77
CA LEU A 79 -14.00 -0.70 9.89
C LEU A 79 -14.41 -0.50 11.33
N PHE A 80 -13.97 -1.37 12.25
CA PHE A 80 -14.29 -1.25 13.67
C PHE A 80 -13.53 -0.13 14.39
N SER A 81 -12.40 0.33 13.82
CA SER A 81 -11.63 1.44 14.39
C SER A 81 -12.24 2.82 14.12
N MET A 82 -13.06 2.98 13.08
CA MET A 82 -13.64 4.26 12.70
C MET A 82 -15.15 4.26 12.96
N GLY A 83 -15.65 5.23 13.73
CA GLY A 83 -17.10 5.41 13.95
C GLY A 83 -17.88 5.87 12.71
N VAL A 84 -17.20 6.21 11.60
CA VAL A 84 -17.82 6.68 10.34
C VAL A 84 -17.21 5.92 9.14
N LEU A 85 -18.08 5.33 8.31
CA LEU A 85 -17.71 4.58 7.12
C LEU A 85 -17.18 5.53 6.02
N ARG A 86 -15.85 5.55 5.82
CA ARG A 86 -15.20 6.27 4.73
C ARG A 86 -14.81 5.32 3.59
N ILE A 87 -15.72 5.13 2.63
CA ILE A 87 -15.58 4.19 1.48
C ILE A 87 -14.21 4.32 0.78
N ASN A 88 -13.72 5.55 0.59
CA ASN A 88 -12.44 5.82 -0.07
C ASN A 88 -11.25 5.08 0.56
N ILE A 89 -11.24 4.93 1.89
CA ILE A 89 -10.16 4.24 2.60
C ILE A 89 -10.20 2.73 2.31
N PHE A 90 -11.40 2.13 2.35
CA PHE A 90 -11.57 0.70 2.06
C PHE A 90 -11.19 0.36 0.62
N VAL A 91 -11.59 1.20 -0.34
CA VAL A 91 -11.21 1.03 -1.74
C VAL A 91 -9.69 1.13 -1.91
N SER A 92 -9.02 2.06 -1.22
CA SER A 92 -7.56 2.18 -1.28
C SER A 92 -6.86 0.93 -0.75
N LEU A 93 -7.23 0.47 0.45
CA LEU A 93 -6.63 -0.73 1.07
C LEU A 93 -6.80 -1.97 0.19
N MET A 94 -7.98 -2.16 -0.39
CA MET A 94 -8.25 -3.30 -1.26
C MET A 94 -7.43 -3.23 -2.56
N ILE A 95 -7.26 -2.05 -3.14
CA ILE A 95 -6.46 -1.89 -4.36
C ILE A 95 -4.97 -2.08 -4.06
N GLU A 96 -4.47 -1.59 -2.93
CA GLU A 96 -3.09 -1.83 -2.49
C GLU A 96 -2.81 -3.33 -2.32
N ALA A 97 -3.73 -4.06 -1.66
CA ALA A 97 -3.64 -5.51 -1.52
C ALA A 97 -3.70 -6.23 -2.89
N PHE A 98 -4.54 -5.75 -3.80
CA PHE A 98 -4.67 -6.29 -5.15
C PHE A 98 -3.40 -6.06 -5.99
N LEU A 99 -2.79 -4.87 -5.90
CA LEU A 99 -1.53 -4.54 -6.58
C LEU A 99 -0.40 -5.45 -6.08
N LEU A 100 -0.29 -5.65 -4.76
CA LEU A 100 0.66 -6.62 -4.20
C LEU A 100 0.41 -8.02 -4.74
N GLN A 101 -0.86 -8.46 -4.76
CA GLN A 101 -1.24 -9.78 -5.25
C GLN A 101 -0.84 -9.98 -6.72
N ILE A 102 -1.25 -9.09 -7.61
CA ILE A 102 -1.01 -9.26 -9.05
C ILE A 102 0.48 -9.17 -9.36
N THR A 103 1.21 -8.24 -8.74
CA THR A 103 2.64 -8.06 -9.04
C THR A 103 3.49 -9.21 -8.53
N VAL A 104 3.28 -9.67 -7.30
CA VAL A 104 4.04 -10.82 -6.76
C VAL A 104 3.64 -12.12 -7.46
N SER A 105 2.37 -12.26 -7.87
CA SER A 105 1.94 -13.45 -8.64
C SER A 105 2.56 -13.48 -10.04
N ALA A 106 2.68 -12.32 -10.70
CA ALA A 106 3.24 -12.21 -12.05
C ALA A 106 4.76 -12.33 -12.08
N LEU A 107 5.47 -11.65 -11.16
CA LEU A 107 6.93 -11.61 -11.14
C LEU A 107 7.55 -12.68 -10.21
N GLY A 108 6.74 -13.33 -9.40
CA GLY A 108 7.14 -14.37 -8.46
C GLY A 108 7.58 -13.85 -7.09
N TYR A 109 7.77 -14.79 -6.15
CA TYR A 109 8.24 -14.53 -4.79
C TYR A 109 9.76 -14.36 -4.72
N ASN A 110 10.30 -13.42 -5.50
CA ASN A 110 11.71 -13.05 -5.55
C ASN A 110 11.87 -11.55 -5.24
N ILE A 111 13.13 -11.06 -5.25
CA ILE A 111 13.41 -9.66 -4.96
C ILE A 111 12.74 -8.71 -5.95
N LEU A 112 12.71 -9.04 -7.25
CA LEU A 112 12.11 -8.19 -8.28
C LEU A 112 10.61 -8.05 -8.08
N GLY A 113 9.90 -9.15 -7.80
CA GLY A 113 8.48 -9.12 -7.50
C GLY A 113 8.17 -8.27 -6.26
N TYR A 114 9.00 -8.33 -5.23
CA TYR A 114 8.80 -7.56 -3.99
C TYR A 114 9.07 -6.08 -4.19
N LEU A 115 10.14 -5.72 -4.89
CA LEU A 115 10.46 -4.33 -5.24
C LEU A 115 9.36 -3.71 -6.11
N ALA A 116 8.95 -4.41 -7.17
CA ALA A 116 7.90 -3.92 -8.06
C ALA A 116 6.55 -3.80 -7.35
N ALA A 117 6.21 -4.76 -6.49
CA ALA A 117 4.97 -4.74 -5.73
C ALA A 117 4.93 -3.56 -4.75
N GLY A 118 6.03 -3.30 -4.03
CA GLY A 118 6.16 -2.14 -3.15
C GLY A 118 6.08 -0.81 -3.89
N MET A 119 6.76 -0.70 -5.02
CA MET A 119 6.71 0.47 -5.88
C MET A 119 5.27 0.77 -6.36
N LEU A 120 4.59 -0.22 -6.92
CA LEU A 120 3.23 -0.05 -7.45
C LEU A 120 2.21 0.25 -6.34
N ALA A 121 2.30 -0.44 -5.21
CA ALA A 121 1.44 -0.17 -4.06
C ALA A 121 1.63 1.26 -3.56
N CYS A 122 2.87 1.73 -3.37
CA CYS A 122 3.13 3.09 -2.87
C CYS A 122 2.86 4.21 -3.89
N LEU A 123 2.79 3.88 -5.18
CA LEU A 123 2.29 4.80 -6.20
C LEU A 123 0.77 4.96 -6.13
N TRP A 124 0.04 3.96 -5.66
CA TRP A 124 -1.43 4.00 -5.62
C TRP A 124 -1.99 5.19 -4.82
N PRO A 125 -1.52 5.55 -3.62
CA PRO A 125 -2.01 6.72 -2.89
C PRO A 125 -1.93 8.06 -3.65
N LEU A 126 -0.96 8.19 -4.56
CA LEU A 126 -0.84 9.35 -5.45
C LEU A 126 -2.01 9.35 -6.45
N PHE A 127 -2.26 8.21 -7.09
CA PHE A 127 -3.34 8.04 -8.07
C PHE A 127 -4.72 8.04 -7.44
N SER A 128 -4.92 7.41 -6.29
CA SER A 128 -6.20 7.29 -5.62
C SER A 128 -6.75 8.67 -5.27
N ARG A 129 -5.90 9.59 -4.83
CA ARG A 129 -6.28 11.00 -4.65
C ARG A 129 -6.76 11.60 -5.97
N MET A 130 -5.99 11.51 -7.05
CA MET A 130 -6.36 12.12 -8.33
C MET A 130 -7.64 11.50 -8.94
N LEU A 131 -7.75 10.17 -8.91
CA LEU A 131 -8.87 9.42 -9.49
C LEU A 131 -10.16 9.55 -8.68
N LEU A 132 -10.13 9.38 -7.36
CA LEU A 132 -11.35 9.46 -6.55
C LEU A 132 -11.92 10.88 -6.51
N TYR A 133 -11.07 11.91 -6.48
CA TYR A 133 -11.55 13.29 -6.64
C TYR A 133 -12.12 13.54 -8.05
N GLY A 134 -11.48 13.03 -9.11
CA GLY A 134 -12.03 13.15 -10.48
C GLY A 134 -13.35 12.39 -10.70
N LEU A 135 -13.52 11.21 -10.09
CA LEU A 135 -14.70 10.36 -10.27
C LEU A 135 -15.91 10.85 -9.45
N ILE A 136 -15.67 11.36 -8.24
CA ILE A 136 -16.73 11.85 -7.34
C ILE A 136 -17.22 13.25 -7.73
N PHE A 137 -16.32 14.12 -8.21
CA PHE A 137 -16.65 15.51 -8.56
C PHE A 137 -16.79 15.75 -10.08
N GLY A 138 -16.58 14.72 -10.90
CA GLY A 138 -16.72 14.77 -12.36
C GLY A 138 -15.73 15.71 -13.07
N GLN A 139 -16.06 16.12 -14.30
CA GLN A 139 -15.28 17.07 -15.11
C GLN A 139 -15.00 18.40 -14.38
N GLY A 140 -15.84 18.75 -13.40
CA GLY A 140 -15.73 19.97 -12.59
C GLY A 140 -14.43 20.03 -11.77
N PHE A 141 -13.91 18.91 -11.27
CA PHE A 141 -12.61 18.90 -10.58
C PHE A 141 -11.45 19.14 -11.54
N TYR A 142 -11.53 18.57 -12.75
CA TYR A 142 -10.50 18.77 -13.77
C TYR A 142 -10.47 20.23 -14.23
N ASN A 143 -11.65 20.84 -14.44
CA ASN A 143 -11.77 22.25 -14.77
C ASN A 143 -11.30 23.15 -13.61
N MET A 144 -11.70 22.86 -12.36
CA MET A 144 -11.26 23.60 -11.18
C MET A 144 -9.74 23.51 -10.99
N TYR A 145 -9.14 22.33 -11.19
CA TYR A 145 -7.69 22.14 -11.12
C TYR A 145 -6.98 22.90 -12.25
N TYR A 146 -7.54 22.87 -13.46
CA TYR A 146 -7.01 23.60 -14.61
C TYR A 146 -7.12 25.12 -14.45
N ASP A 147 -8.21 25.62 -13.88
CA ASP A 147 -8.45 27.03 -13.62
C ASP A 147 -7.60 27.53 -12.44
N THR A 148 -7.47 26.73 -11.38
CA THR A 148 -6.55 27.01 -10.26
C THR A 148 -5.10 27.01 -10.74
N LEU A 149 -4.72 26.11 -11.66
CA LEU A 149 -3.39 26.12 -12.27
C LEU A 149 -3.19 27.35 -13.16
N LYS A 150 -4.21 27.80 -13.91
CA LYS A 150 -4.17 29.06 -14.67
C LYS A 150 -4.02 30.29 -13.77
N GLU A 151 -4.72 30.33 -12.65
CA GLU A 151 -4.61 31.42 -11.67
C GLU A 151 -3.26 31.39 -10.94
N ALA A 152 -2.79 30.22 -10.52
CA ALA A 152 -1.45 30.03 -9.96
C ALA A 152 -0.35 30.38 -10.97
N GLN A 153 -0.56 30.12 -12.27
CA GLN A 153 0.35 30.53 -13.34
C GLN A 153 0.43 32.06 -13.48
N LYS A 154 -0.69 32.78 -13.29
CA LYS A 154 -0.71 34.25 -13.30
C LYS A 154 -0.02 34.87 -12.07
N ILE A 155 -0.08 34.20 -10.92
CA ILE A 155 0.44 34.74 -9.64
C ILE A 155 1.90 34.32 -9.41
N VAL A 156 2.28 33.09 -9.75
CA VAL A 156 3.56 32.45 -9.37
C VAL A 156 4.48 32.24 -10.58
N GLY A 157 4.00 32.42 -11.81
CA GLY A 157 4.82 32.26 -13.03
C GLY A 157 5.23 30.81 -13.34
N LEU A 158 4.66 29.82 -12.63
CA LEU A 158 4.90 28.41 -12.91
C LEU A 158 4.26 28.03 -14.26
N SER A 159 5.10 27.85 -15.28
CA SER A 159 4.67 27.36 -16.58
C SER A 159 4.12 25.92 -16.48
N PHE A 160 3.34 25.47 -17.47
CA PHE A 160 2.85 24.09 -17.60
C PHE A 160 3.97 23.02 -17.47
N LYS A 161 5.22 23.38 -17.84
CA LYS A 161 6.41 22.53 -17.60
C LYS A 161 6.70 22.32 -16.11
N GLY A 162 6.46 23.32 -15.26
CA GLY A 162 6.65 23.22 -13.81
C GLY A 162 5.73 22.19 -13.17
N GLY A 163 4.47 22.10 -13.61
CA GLY A 163 3.51 21.10 -13.12
C GLY A 163 3.94 19.66 -13.44
N ILE A 164 4.45 19.41 -14.65
CA ILE A 164 4.97 18.09 -15.06
C ILE A 164 6.20 17.71 -14.23
N ILE A 165 7.11 18.67 -13.98
CA ILE A 165 8.31 18.43 -13.16
C ILE A 165 7.92 18.07 -11.73
N ILE A 166 6.98 18.79 -11.11
CA ILE A 166 6.51 18.51 -9.76
C ILE A 166 5.87 17.11 -9.68
N LEU A 167 5.01 16.76 -10.64
CA LEU A 167 4.40 15.43 -10.70
C LEU A 167 5.45 14.33 -10.87
N GLY A 168 6.47 14.57 -11.69
CA GLY A 168 7.61 13.66 -11.87
C GLY A 168 8.37 13.44 -10.57
N ILE A 169 8.68 14.51 -9.83
CA ILE A 169 9.36 14.45 -8.53
C ILE A 169 8.50 13.68 -7.52
N MET A 170 7.20 13.98 -7.43
CA MET A 170 6.30 13.28 -6.51
C MET A 170 6.24 11.78 -6.84
N THR A 171 6.09 11.43 -8.11
CA THR A 171 6.11 10.04 -8.58
C THR A 171 7.41 9.34 -8.20
N ALA A 172 8.56 10.00 -8.41
CA ALA A 172 9.86 9.46 -8.05
C ALA A 172 10.00 9.20 -6.54
N ILE A 173 9.53 10.12 -5.70
CA ILE A 173 9.55 9.95 -4.23
C ILE A 173 8.69 8.75 -3.81
N HIS A 174 7.47 8.64 -4.35
CA HIS A 174 6.55 7.55 -4.01
C HIS A 174 7.10 6.19 -4.48
N ALA A 175 7.68 6.15 -5.68
CA ALA A 175 8.35 4.98 -6.21
C ALA A 175 9.55 4.58 -5.34
N ALA A 176 10.38 5.54 -4.92
CA ALA A 176 11.53 5.28 -4.06
C ALA A 176 11.12 4.72 -2.69
N VAL A 177 10.09 5.30 -2.07
CA VAL A 177 9.51 4.78 -0.81
C VAL A 177 8.98 3.36 -1.00
N GLY A 178 8.30 3.09 -2.12
CA GLY A 178 7.79 1.77 -2.43
C GLY A 178 8.87 0.72 -2.69
N LEU A 179 9.94 1.08 -3.40
CA LEU A 179 11.11 0.23 -3.60
C LEU A 179 11.77 -0.11 -2.24
N ALA A 180 11.93 0.90 -1.37
CA ALA A 180 12.46 0.69 -0.02
C ALA A 180 11.56 -0.25 0.80
N ALA A 181 10.25 -0.05 0.78
CA ALA A 181 9.29 -0.92 1.46
C ALA A 181 9.36 -2.38 0.93
N GLY A 182 9.40 -2.55 -0.39
CA GLY A 182 9.55 -3.85 -1.03
C GLY A 182 10.86 -4.55 -0.62
N TYR A 183 11.95 -3.81 -0.59
CA TYR A 183 13.27 -4.30 -0.18
C TYR A 183 13.28 -4.73 1.30
N ILE A 184 12.76 -3.89 2.19
CA ILE A 184 12.67 -4.18 3.63
C ILE A 184 11.80 -5.41 3.87
N GLY A 185 10.66 -5.53 3.19
CA GLY A 185 9.79 -6.71 3.28
C GLY A 185 10.52 -7.99 2.84
N TRP A 186 11.28 -7.93 1.74
CA TRP A 186 12.07 -9.07 1.26
C TRP A 186 13.17 -9.48 2.23
N MET A 187 13.94 -8.51 2.75
CA MET A 187 15.00 -8.77 3.73
C MET A 187 14.45 -9.37 5.03
N SER A 188 13.36 -8.79 5.55
CA SER A 188 12.73 -9.20 6.80
C SER A 188 12.19 -10.63 6.69
N GLY A 189 11.48 -10.93 5.59
CA GLY A 189 11.00 -12.28 5.30
C GLY A 189 12.13 -13.31 5.22
N ARG A 190 13.23 -12.98 4.52
CA ARG A 190 14.40 -13.88 4.41
C ARG A 190 15.04 -14.18 5.77
N LYS A 191 15.27 -13.17 6.61
CA LYS A 191 15.86 -13.33 7.95
C LYS A 191 14.98 -14.22 8.85
N LEU A 192 13.67 -13.96 8.88
CA LEU A 192 12.74 -14.73 9.70
C LEU A 192 12.63 -16.20 9.28
N LYS A 193 12.71 -16.48 7.96
CA LYS A 193 12.80 -17.86 7.48
C LYS A 193 14.10 -18.54 7.90
N GLY A 194 15.23 -17.81 7.87
CA GLY A 194 16.53 -18.33 8.36
C GLY A 194 16.46 -18.80 9.82
N ILE A 195 15.78 -18.02 10.67
CA ILE A 195 15.53 -18.36 12.08
C ILE A 195 14.65 -19.61 12.21
N LYS A 196 13.53 -19.68 11.46
CA LYS A 196 12.57 -20.80 11.53
C LYS A 196 13.18 -22.15 11.12
N TYR A 197 14.19 -22.15 10.25
CA TYR A 197 14.84 -23.37 9.76
C TYR A 197 16.28 -23.57 10.29
N GLY A 198 16.67 -22.86 11.35
CA GLY A 198 17.92 -23.12 12.08
C GLY A 198 19.21 -22.86 11.30
N LYS A 199 19.23 -21.88 10.38
CA LYS A 199 20.46 -21.45 9.68
C LYS A 199 21.05 -20.18 10.31
N ILE A 200 21.41 -20.24 11.59
CA ILE A 200 22.34 -19.29 12.24
C ILE A 200 23.47 -20.12 12.83
#